data_AF-A0ABC8US82-F1
#
_entry.id   AF-A0ABC8US82-F1
#
_cell.length_a   1.000
_cell.length_b   1.000
_cell.length_c   1.000
_cell.angle_alpha   90.00
_cell.angle_beta   90.00
_cell.angle_gamma   90.00
#
_symmetry.space_group_name_H-M   'P 1'
#
loop_
_entity.id
_entity.type
_entity.pdbx_description
1 polymer ?
#
loop_
_entity_poly.entity_id
_entity_poly.type
_entity_poly.pdbx_seq_one_letter_code
_entity_poly.pdbx_strand_id
1 'polypeptide(L)'
;MHLRKTTKMATTISTNPDQQYNRLEEANKLDETKTRVKGLVDSGLTTIPRIFHNPPQNPPNPNFKAQNPKLSLPIVNLSGYRSTVVDQIRCAASTFGFFQIINHGIPKSAMDHMVSSIKLFHELPETTKMQYYSRDTSRGVTYFTNFDLYKCKEVNWRDSPEVHLRPTPPKREYVPEVCREALVEWDGEVVKLGEELMGMLCEGLRVKRERLKEMSFFHKRNMSGHYYPYCPQPELAVGLKWHTDPVVLTVLLVNEVTGWQVKHGEDWIDVEPVPGGLIVNIGDMLQVSHSIT
;
A
#
# COMPACT_ATOMS: atom_id res chain seq x y z
N MET A 1 65.53 -43.61 -17.27
CA MET A 1 65.21 -42.55 -16.30
C MET A 1 63.96 -41.82 -16.80
N HIS A 2 62.78 -42.24 -16.37
CA HIS A 2 61.49 -41.62 -16.72
C HIS A 2 60.65 -41.55 -15.45
N LEU A 3 60.57 -40.36 -14.86
CA LEU A 3 59.79 -40.08 -13.66
C LEU A 3 58.45 -39.48 -14.08
N ARG A 4 57.37 -40.18 -13.72
CA ARG A 4 55.98 -39.71 -13.78
C ARG A 4 55.81 -38.45 -12.94
N LYS A 5 55.22 -37.41 -13.50
CA LYS A 5 54.55 -36.35 -12.73
C LYS A 5 53.04 -36.52 -12.88
N THR A 6 52.38 -36.79 -11.77
CA THR A 6 50.93 -36.80 -11.60
C THR A 6 50.44 -35.36 -11.49
N THR A 7 49.63 -34.90 -12.44
CA THR A 7 48.93 -33.62 -12.36
C THR A 7 47.64 -33.84 -11.57
N LYS A 8 47.54 -33.23 -10.38
CA LYS A 8 46.27 -33.12 -9.64
C LYS A 8 45.36 -32.15 -10.40
N MET A 9 44.19 -32.62 -10.83
CA MET A 9 43.10 -31.72 -11.20
C MET A 9 42.57 -31.06 -9.94
N ALA A 10 42.69 -29.74 -9.85
CA ALA A 10 41.99 -28.95 -8.86
C ALA A 10 40.53 -28.84 -9.31
N THR A 11 39.64 -29.59 -8.65
CA THR A 11 38.21 -29.43 -8.81
C THR A 11 37.82 -28.09 -8.19
N THR A 12 37.59 -27.08 -9.03
CA THR A 12 36.97 -25.83 -8.60
C THR A 12 35.54 -26.16 -8.17
N ILE A 13 35.31 -26.17 -6.85
CA ILE A 13 33.96 -26.29 -6.30
C ILE A 13 33.25 -25.00 -6.68
N SER A 14 32.43 -25.08 -7.73
CA SER A 14 31.40 -24.09 -8.03
C SER A 14 30.39 -24.13 -6.89
N THR A 15 30.59 -23.31 -5.87
CA THR A 15 29.58 -23.07 -4.83
C THR A 15 28.39 -22.37 -5.48
N ASN A 16 27.28 -23.10 -5.59
CA ASN A 16 26.02 -22.58 -6.09
C ASN A 16 25.47 -21.54 -5.07
N PRO A 17 25.31 -20.25 -5.43
CA PRO A 17 24.92 -19.19 -4.49
C PRO A 17 23.50 -19.34 -3.89
N ASP A 18 22.73 -20.32 -4.34
CA ASP A 18 21.42 -20.67 -3.79
C ASP A 18 21.47 -21.67 -2.62
N GLN A 19 22.63 -22.26 -2.32
CA GLN A 19 22.73 -23.29 -1.29
C GLN A 19 22.92 -22.73 0.14
N GLN A 20 22.94 -21.40 0.32
CA GLN A 20 23.28 -20.74 1.60
C GLN A 20 22.29 -19.65 2.05
N TYR A 21 21.21 -19.38 1.31
CA TYR A 21 20.25 -18.36 1.69
C TYR A 21 19.21 -18.88 2.69
N ASN A 22 19.31 -18.41 3.94
CA ASN A 22 18.31 -18.69 4.97
C ASN A 22 17.38 -17.49 5.16
N ARG A 23 16.26 -17.47 4.41
CA ARG A 23 15.24 -16.42 4.51
C ARG A 23 14.71 -16.25 5.93
N LEU A 24 14.50 -17.35 6.66
CA LEU A 24 13.94 -17.30 8.01
C LEU A 24 14.88 -16.57 8.97
N GLU A 25 16.18 -16.77 8.83
CA GLU A 25 17.19 -16.06 9.61
C GLU A 25 17.19 -14.55 9.30
N GLU A 26 17.10 -14.14 8.04
CA GLU A 26 16.98 -12.71 7.69
C GLU A 26 15.67 -12.10 8.18
N ALA A 27 14.56 -12.84 8.11
CA ALA A 27 13.28 -12.40 8.64
C ALA A 27 13.37 -12.15 10.14
N ASN A 28 13.95 -13.10 10.89
CA ASN A 28 14.17 -12.96 12.34
C ASN A 28 15.05 -11.74 12.64
N LYS A 29 16.18 -11.57 11.94
CA LYS A 29 17.06 -10.39 12.12
C LYS A 29 16.32 -9.07 11.89
N LEU A 30 15.54 -8.98 10.81
CA LEU A 30 14.75 -7.79 10.52
C LEU A 30 13.74 -7.49 11.63
N ASP A 31 13.03 -8.52 12.10
CA ASP A 31 12.03 -8.43 13.17
C ASP A 31 12.64 -8.05 14.53
N GLU A 32 13.78 -8.65 14.88
CA GLU A 32 14.50 -8.44 16.13
C GLU A 32 15.06 -7.04 16.27
N THR A 33 15.60 -6.46 15.18
CA THR A 33 16.08 -5.08 15.21
C THR A 33 14.95 -4.10 15.52
N LYS A 34 13.72 -4.47 15.14
CA LYS A 34 12.55 -3.60 15.12
C LYS A 34 12.87 -2.25 14.47
N THR A 35 13.86 -2.10 13.59
CA THR A 35 14.23 -0.80 13.00
C THR A 35 13.52 -0.52 11.68
N ARG A 36 13.03 -1.60 11.05
CA ARG A 36 12.30 -1.59 9.78
C ARG A 36 13.09 -0.92 8.64
N VAL A 37 12.47 -0.65 7.50
CA VAL A 37 13.18 -0.20 6.29
C VAL A 37 13.81 1.18 6.49
N LYS A 38 13.10 2.13 7.12
CA LYS A 38 13.68 3.46 7.36
C LYS A 38 14.90 3.40 8.26
N GLY A 39 14.88 2.58 9.32
CA GLY A 39 16.05 2.44 10.20
C GLY A 39 17.26 1.81 9.49
N LEU A 40 17.03 0.89 8.55
CA LEU A 40 18.11 0.39 7.66
C LEU A 40 18.68 1.51 6.79
N VAL A 41 17.84 2.37 6.20
CA VAL A 41 18.28 3.50 5.39
C VAL A 41 19.04 4.54 6.23
N ASP A 42 18.51 4.89 7.40
CA ASP A 42 19.12 5.85 8.32
C ASP A 42 20.50 5.36 8.84
N SER A 43 20.77 4.04 8.80
CA SER A 43 22.08 3.46 9.11
C SER A 43 23.14 3.64 8.01
N GLY A 44 22.75 4.18 6.85
CA GLY A 44 23.65 4.44 5.72
C GLY A 44 23.90 3.21 4.84
N LEU A 45 22.96 2.27 4.78
CA LEU A 45 23.14 1.08 3.95
C LEU A 45 23.24 1.43 2.46
N THR A 46 24.17 0.78 1.76
CA THR A 46 24.37 0.91 0.31
C THR A 46 23.89 -0.32 -0.46
N THR A 47 23.75 -1.46 0.21
CA THR A 47 23.29 -2.73 -0.37
C THR A 47 22.11 -3.24 0.42
N ILE A 48 20.98 -3.52 -0.23
CA ILE A 48 19.77 -3.99 0.46
C ILE A 48 19.87 -5.47 0.82
N PRO A 49 19.35 -5.90 2.00
CA PRO A 49 19.29 -7.31 2.38
C PRO A 49 18.54 -8.17 1.35
N ARG A 50 18.96 -9.43 1.18
CA ARG A 50 18.41 -10.35 0.16
C ARG A 50 16.93 -10.64 0.37
N ILE A 51 16.41 -10.52 1.59
CA ILE A 51 14.97 -10.62 1.87
C ILE A 51 14.10 -9.58 1.16
N PHE A 52 14.67 -8.43 0.78
CA PHE A 52 13.99 -7.41 -0.02
C PHE A 52 14.20 -7.59 -1.53
N HIS A 53 15.01 -8.57 -1.94
CA HIS A 53 15.20 -8.88 -3.36
C HIS A 53 13.93 -9.56 -3.85
N ASN A 54 13.14 -8.80 -4.59
CA ASN A 54 11.98 -9.32 -5.28
C ASN A 54 12.45 -9.71 -6.68
N PRO A 55 12.35 -11.01 -7.07
CA PRO A 55 12.69 -11.40 -8.43
C PRO A 55 11.83 -10.59 -9.39
N PRO A 56 12.33 -10.26 -10.60
CA PRO A 56 11.51 -9.62 -11.62
C PRO A 56 10.39 -10.60 -12.02
N GLN A 57 9.28 -10.56 -11.30
CA GLN A 57 8.06 -11.24 -11.67
C GLN A 57 7.28 -10.33 -12.60
N ASN A 58 6.62 -10.93 -13.58
CA ASN A 58 5.67 -10.23 -14.41
C ASN A 58 4.59 -9.61 -13.50
N PRO A 59 4.42 -8.29 -13.54
CA PRO A 59 4.88 -7.38 -14.57
C PRO A 59 6.14 -6.61 -14.17
N PRO A 60 6.94 -6.21 -15.16
CA PRO A 60 8.37 -6.09 -14.97
C PRO A 60 8.76 -4.66 -14.63
N ASN A 61 9.90 -4.53 -13.97
CA ASN A 61 10.86 -3.43 -14.11
C ASN A 61 10.32 -2.00 -13.84
N PRO A 62 10.92 -1.23 -12.92
CA PRO A 62 10.58 0.20 -12.70
C PRO A 62 10.72 1.10 -13.93
N ASN A 63 11.23 0.59 -15.06
CA ASN A 63 11.22 1.22 -16.39
C ASN A 63 10.07 0.79 -17.32
N PHE A 64 9.05 0.06 -16.85
CA PHE A 64 7.83 -0.17 -17.64
C PHE A 64 7.08 1.16 -17.78
N LYS A 65 7.46 1.92 -18.81
CA LYS A 65 6.62 2.99 -19.32
C LYS A 65 5.30 2.37 -19.77
N ALA A 66 4.19 3.01 -19.43
CA ALA A 66 2.88 2.64 -19.96
C ALA A 66 2.99 2.26 -21.44
N GLN A 67 2.61 1.03 -21.78
CA GLN A 67 2.64 0.55 -23.18
C GLN A 67 1.72 1.40 -24.07
N ASN A 68 0.79 2.13 -23.45
CA ASN A 68 -0.10 3.07 -24.09
C ASN A 68 -0.10 4.43 -23.36
N PRO A 69 0.62 5.45 -23.85
CA PRO A 69 0.69 6.79 -23.22
C PRO A 69 -0.64 7.55 -23.25
N LYS A 70 -1.69 7.02 -23.89
CA LYS A 70 -3.05 7.60 -23.89
C LYS A 70 -3.94 7.03 -22.79
N LEU A 71 -3.52 5.97 -22.12
CA LEU A 71 -4.33 5.29 -21.11
C LEU A 71 -4.08 5.94 -19.74
N SER A 72 -5.07 6.68 -19.24
CA SER A 72 -5.03 7.32 -17.92
C SER A 72 -6.24 6.90 -17.10
N LEU A 73 -6.12 6.92 -15.77
CA LEU A 73 -7.28 6.68 -14.91
C LEU A 73 -8.37 7.74 -15.15
N PRO A 74 -9.67 7.34 -15.14
CA PRO A 74 -10.77 8.29 -15.19
C PRO A 74 -10.70 9.28 -14.03
N ILE A 75 -11.03 10.55 -14.31
CA ILE A 75 -11.16 11.60 -13.30
C ILE A 75 -12.63 11.99 -13.20
N VAL A 76 -13.20 11.90 -12.01
CA VAL A 76 -14.61 12.21 -11.73
C VAL A 76 -14.70 13.46 -10.87
N ASN A 77 -15.44 14.46 -11.35
CA ASN A 77 -15.73 15.68 -10.59
C ASN A 77 -17.01 15.51 -9.76
N LEU A 78 -16.88 15.38 -8.43
CA LEU A 78 -18.02 15.13 -7.55
C LEU A 78 -18.97 16.34 -7.38
N SER A 79 -18.58 17.53 -7.84
CA SER A 79 -19.46 18.71 -7.88
C SER A 79 -20.39 18.76 -9.09
N GLY A 80 -20.31 17.77 -10.00
CA GLY A 80 -21.16 17.67 -11.18
C GLY A 80 -22.61 17.27 -10.90
N TYR A 81 -23.44 17.25 -11.94
CA TYR A 81 -24.82 16.75 -11.84
C TYR A 81 -24.84 15.28 -11.41
N ARG A 82 -25.71 14.97 -10.44
CA ARG A 82 -25.74 13.67 -9.77
C ARG A 82 -25.78 12.48 -10.72
N SER A 83 -26.70 12.47 -11.68
CA SER A 83 -26.85 11.38 -12.65
C SER A 83 -25.58 11.15 -13.45
N THR A 84 -24.95 12.23 -13.92
CA THR A 84 -23.68 12.17 -14.66
C THR A 84 -22.54 11.62 -13.80
N VAL A 85 -22.42 12.07 -12.54
CA VAL A 85 -21.38 11.60 -11.62
C VAL A 85 -21.56 10.12 -11.32
N VAL A 86 -22.80 9.68 -11.05
CA VAL A 86 -23.12 8.26 -10.81
C VAL A 86 -22.77 7.40 -12.03
N ASP A 87 -23.11 7.86 -13.24
CA ASP A 87 -22.77 7.13 -14.46
C ASP A 87 -21.26 7.06 -14.70
N GLN A 88 -20.52 8.14 -14.42
CA GLN A 88 -19.06 8.17 -14.51
C GLN A 88 -18.41 7.20 -13.52
N ILE A 89 -18.85 7.21 -12.26
CA ILE A 89 -18.37 6.28 -11.23
C ILE A 89 -18.68 4.83 -11.64
N ARG A 90 -19.91 4.55 -12.08
CA ARG A 90 -20.31 3.23 -12.56
C ARG A 90 -19.38 2.74 -13.67
N CYS A 91 -19.15 3.58 -14.70
CA CYS A 91 -18.29 3.22 -15.82
C CYS A 91 -16.83 3.02 -15.40
N ALA A 92 -16.29 3.90 -14.55
CA ALA A 92 -14.92 3.80 -14.11
C ALA A 92 -14.68 2.57 -13.22
N ALA A 93 -15.59 2.32 -12.27
CA ALA A 93 -15.58 1.13 -11.43
C ALA A 93 -15.68 -0.17 -12.25
N SER A 94 -16.55 -0.23 -13.27
CA SER A 94 -16.71 -1.45 -14.09
C SER A 94 -15.60 -1.68 -15.12
N THR A 95 -14.92 -0.62 -15.55
CA THR A 95 -13.91 -0.70 -16.62
C THR A 95 -12.50 -0.82 -16.05
N PHE A 96 -12.16 0.02 -15.07
CA PHE A 96 -10.81 0.09 -14.50
C PHE A 96 -10.74 -0.50 -13.09
N GLY A 97 -11.83 -0.49 -12.33
CA GLY A 97 -11.79 -0.74 -10.88
C GLY A 97 -11.09 0.38 -10.09
N PHE A 98 -10.60 1.42 -10.77
CA PHE A 98 -9.86 2.56 -10.22
C PHE A 98 -10.34 3.87 -10.87
N PHE A 99 -10.36 4.95 -10.11
CA PHE A 99 -10.60 6.31 -10.61
C PHE A 99 -10.11 7.37 -9.65
N GLN A 100 -9.81 8.55 -10.17
CA GLN A 100 -9.51 9.72 -9.36
C GLN A 100 -10.78 10.55 -9.16
N ILE A 101 -10.91 11.17 -7.99
CA ILE A 101 -12.00 12.10 -7.68
C ILE A 101 -11.44 13.48 -7.34
N ILE A 102 -12.14 14.52 -7.79
CA ILE A 102 -11.86 15.92 -7.48
C ILE A 102 -13.12 16.61 -6.98
N ASN A 103 -12.96 17.74 -6.30
CA ASN A 103 -14.05 18.49 -5.66
C ASN A 103 -14.90 17.60 -4.73
N HIS A 104 -14.23 16.70 -4.00
CA HIS A 104 -14.85 15.71 -3.12
C HIS A 104 -15.25 16.27 -1.74
N GLY A 105 -15.04 17.56 -1.50
CA GLY A 105 -15.48 18.26 -0.28
C GLY A 105 -14.54 18.15 0.93
N ILE A 106 -13.54 17.26 0.90
CA ILE A 106 -12.53 17.18 1.97
C ILE A 106 -11.60 18.41 1.88
N PRO A 107 -11.43 19.19 2.96
CA PRO A 107 -10.54 20.35 2.96
C PRO A 107 -9.10 19.96 2.67
N LYS A 108 -8.40 20.77 1.85
CA LYS A 108 -6.97 20.58 1.57
C LYS A 108 -6.13 20.57 2.85
N SER A 109 -6.48 21.40 3.83
CA SER A 109 -5.81 21.45 5.13
C SER A 109 -5.83 20.11 5.85
N ALA A 110 -6.95 19.37 5.82
CA ALA A 110 -7.07 18.05 6.45
C ALA A 110 -6.18 17.01 5.74
N MET A 111 -6.14 17.05 4.40
CA MET A 111 -5.24 16.19 3.60
C MET A 111 -3.77 16.49 3.91
N ASP A 112 -3.38 17.77 3.86
CA ASP A 112 -2.00 18.20 4.12
C ASP A 112 -1.57 17.86 5.56
N HIS A 113 -2.47 18.04 6.53
CA HIS A 113 -2.25 17.70 7.94
C HIS A 113 -2.01 16.19 8.10
N MET A 114 -2.86 15.34 7.50
CA MET A 114 -2.70 13.88 7.55
C MET A 114 -1.37 13.43 6.93
N VAL A 115 -1.03 13.91 5.72
CA VAL A 115 0.26 13.58 5.09
C VAL A 115 1.43 14.05 5.94
N SER A 116 1.37 15.25 6.49
CA SER A 116 2.43 15.81 7.32
C SER A 116 2.61 15.04 8.63
N SER A 117 1.52 14.64 9.29
CA SER A 117 1.55 13.82 10.49
C SER A 117 2.17 12.44 10.26
N ILE A 118 1.84 11.76 9.15
CA ILE A 118 2.50 10.49 8.82
C ILE A 118 3.99 10.68 8.54
N LYS A 119 4.38 11.75 7.82
CA LYS A 119 5.80 12.07 7.61
C LYS A 119 6.51 12.30 8.96
N LEU A 120 5.95 13.15 9.82
CA LEU A 120 6.50 13.45 11.14
C LEU A 120 6.66 12.18 11.99
N PHE A 121 5.68 11.27 11.98
CA PHE A 121 5.80 9.98 12.66
C PHE A 121 7.03 9.20 12.21
N HIS A 122 7.30 9.14 10.90
CA HIS A 122 8.46 8.41 10.36
C HIS A 122 9.79 9.10 10.69
N GLU A 123 9.81 10.41 10.88
CA GLU A 123 10.99 11.18 11.29
C GLU A 123 11.21 11.23 12.82
N LEU A 124 10.32 10.62 13.62
CA LEU A 124 10.55 10.48 15.07
C LEU A 124 11.80 9.63 15.35
N PRO A 125 12.43 9.80 16.54
CA PRO A 125 13.50 8.92 16.99
C PRO A 125 13.10 7.45 16.92
N GLU A 126 14.05 6.61 16.52
CA GLU A 126 13.82 5.18 16.35
C GLU A 126 13.29 4.52 17.62
N THR A 127 13.83 4.89 18.78
CA THR A 127 13.39 4.43 20.11
C THR A 127 11.93 4.77 20.43
N THR A 128 11.38 5.83 19.84
CA THR A 128 9.95 6.18 19.97
C THR A 128 9.11 5.32 19.03
N LYS A 129 9.51 5.19 17.77
CA LYS A 129 8.77 4.41 16.76
C LYS A 129 8.71 2.92 17.09
N MET A 130 9.78 2.34 17.66
CA MET A 130 9.85 0.94 18.09
C MET A 130 8.76 0.55 19.10
N GLN A 131 8.18 1.50 19.82
CA GLN A 131 7.12 1.22 20.81
C GLN A 131 5.79 0.84 20.14
N TYR A 132 5.61 1.23 18.87
CA TYR A 132 4.45 0.89 18.06
C TYR A 132 4.67 -0.38 17.25
N TYR A 133 5.90 -0.91 17.22
CA TYR A 133 6.19 -2.18 16.59
C TYR A 133 5.57 -3.32 17.40
N SER A 134 4.64 -4.04 16.78
CA SER A 134 3.97 -5.19 17.37
C SER A 134 3.43 -6.11 16.27
N ARG A 135 3.56 -7.41 16.49
CA ARG A 135 2.83 -8.45 15.73
C ARG A 135 1.45 -8.73 16.32
N ASP A 136 1.23 -8.34 17.59
CA ASP A 136 -0.08 -8.34 18.22
C ASP A 136 -0.86 -7.08 17.83
N THR A 137 -2.02 -7.28 17.22
CA THR A 137 -2.92 -6.24 16.71
C THR A 137 -4.00 -5.84 17.72
N SER A 138 -4.04 -6.43 18.92
CA SER A 138 -5.06 -6.22 19.95
C SER A 138 -5.24 -4.76 20.39
N ARG A 139 -4.16 -3.96 20.33
CA ARG A 139 -4.19 -2.52 20.66
C ARG A 139 -4.85 -1.66 19.59
N GLY A 140 -5.11 -2.21 18.40
CA GLY A 140 -5.65 -1.47 17.26
C GLY A 140 -4.66 -0.53 16.58
N VAL A 141 -3.41 -0.45 17.05
CA VAL A 141 -2.33 0.33 16.42
C VAL A 141 -1.10 -0.56 16.29
N THR A 142 -0.53 -0.62 15.09
CA THR A 142 0.70 -1.37 14.81
C THR A 142 1.60 -0.61 13.86
N TYR A 143 2.90 -0.85 13.93
CA TYR A 143 3.87 -0.32 12.98
C TYR A 143 4.78 -1.43 12.48
N PHE A 144 4.79 -1.69 11.19
CA PHE A 144 5.58 -2.78 10.60
C PHE A 144 5.97 -2.50 9.14
N THR A 145 6.92 -3.27 8.62
CA THR A 145 7.29 -3.31 7.19
C THR A 145 6.31 -4.18 6.40
N ASN A 146 6.10 -5.41 6.86
CA ASN A 146 5.21 -6.41 6.27
C ASN A 146 4.43 -7.14 7.36
N PHE A 147 3.10 -7.14 7.30
CA PHE A 147 2.27 -7.94 8.23
C PHE A 147 2.49 -9.45 8.02
N ASP A 148 2.86 -9.85 6.81
CA ASP A 148 3.03 -11.22 6.32
C ASP A 148 4.51 -11.66 6.25
N LEU A 149 5.42 -11.01 6.98
CA LEU A 149 6.88 -11.20 6.90
C LEU A 149 7.33 -12.67 6.93
N TYR A 150 6.69 -13.50 7.76
CA TYR A 150 7.03 -14.93 7.92
C TYR A 150 6.29 -15.86 6.95
N LYS A 151 5.31 -15.34 6.19
CA LYS A 151 4.43 -16.12 5.31
C LYS A 151 4.75 -15.89 3.84
N CYS A 152 4.99 -14.65 3.45
CA CYS A 152 5.27 -14.28 2.07
C CYS A 152 6.76 -14.40 1.76
N LYS A 153 7.10 -14.85 0.55
CA LYS A 153 8.50 -14.95 0.11
C LYS A 153 9.12 -13.56 -0.07
N GLU A 154 8.33 -12.66 -0.64
CA GLU A 154 8.66 -11.29 -1.05
C GLU A 154 8.33 -10.29 0.07
N VAL A 155 9.24 -9.36 0.32
CA VAL A 155 9.12 -8.31 1.36
C VAL A 155 9.17 -6.94 0.69
N ASN A 156 8.30 -6.06 1.14
CA ASN A 156 8.13 -4.72 0.59
C ASN A 156 9.18 -3.76 1.17
N TRP A 157 9.68 -2.85 0.34
CA TRP A 157 10.54 -1.74 0.77
C TRP A 157 9.69 -0.55 1.25
N ARG A 158 8.98 -0.75 2.37
CA ARG A 158 8.13 0.26 2.98
C ARG A 158 7.98 0.04 4.48
N ASP A 159 7.59 1.09 5.18
CA ASP A 159 7.11 1.00 6.55
C ASP A 159 5.68 1.55 6.65
N SER A 160 4.88 1.04 7.58
CA SER A 160 3.45 1.34 7.64
C SER A 160 2.92 1.32 9.08
N PRO A 161 2.65 2.48 9.68
CA PRO A 161 1.70 2.58 10.78
C PRO A 161 0.31 2.21 10.28
N GLU A 162 -0.35 1.31 10.99
CA GLU A 162 -1.73 0.91 10.74
C GLU A 162 -2.58 1.18 11.97
N VAL A 163 -3.79 1.67 11.73
CA VAL A 163 -4.77 1.95 12.76
C VAL A 163 -6.11 1.30 12.39
N HIS A 164 -6.57 0.40 13.24
CA HIS A 164 -7.87 -0.27 13.13
C HIS A 164 -8.94 0.64 13.73
N LEU A 165 -9.67 1.36 12.88
CA LEU A 165 -10.63 2.37 13.30
C LEU A 165 -12.00 1.77 13.65
N ARG A 166 -12.32 0.62 13.05
CA ARG A 166 -13.58 -0.12 13.28
C ARG A 166 -13.35 -1.64 13.30
N PRO A 167 -14.16 -2.40 14.05
CA PRO A 167 -15.36 -1.97 14.79
C PRO A 167 -15.05 -1.24 16.10
N THR A 168 -13.92 -1.56 16.72
CA THR A 168 -13.46 -0.96 17.97
C THR A 168 -12.23 -0.12 17.69
N PRO A 169 -12.31 1.22 17.76
CA PRO A 169 -11.14 2.08 17.58
C PRO A 169 -10.14 1.87 18.74
N PRO A 170 -8.83 2.11 18.51
CA PRO A 170 -7.85 2.05 19.59
C PRO A 170 -8.12 3.13 20.62
N LYS A 171 -7.59 2.93 21.83
CA LYS A 171 -7.55 4.02 22.81
C LYS A 171 -6.64 5.14 22.29
N ARG A 172 -7.02 6.39 22.58
CA ARG A 172 -6.29 7.58 22.10
C ARG A 172 -4.81 7.54 22.45
N GLU A 173 -4.47 7.09 23.65
CA GLU A 173 -3.10 6.98 24.13
C GLU A 173 -2.22 5.99 23.34
N TYR A 174 -2.82 5.02 22.63
CA TYR A 174 -2.09 4.06 21.80
C TYR A 174 -1.78 4.61 20.41
N VAL A 175 -2.50 5.64 19.96
CA VAL A 175 -2.19 6.31 18.69
C VAL A 175 -1.00 7.26 18.91
N PRO A 176 -0.01 7.30 18.00
CA PRO A 176 1.11 8.25 18.09
C PRO A 176 0.61 9.67 18.21
N GLU A 177 1.14 10.43 19.18
CA GLU A 177 0.68 11.78 19.49
C GLU A 177 0.67 12.69 18.26
N VAL A 178 1.73 12.64 17.46
CA VAL A 178 1.89 13.39 16.21
C VAL A 178 0.82 13.08 15.14
N CYS A 179 0.11 11.97 15.27
CA CYS A 179 -0.94 11.53 14.33
C CYS A 179 -2.37 11.67 14.87
N ARG A 180 -2.56 11.89 16.18
CA ARG A 180 -3.88 11.77 16.83
C ARG A 180 -4.94 12.69 16.21
N GLU A 181 -4.65 13.98 16.16
CA GLU A 181 -5.63 14.97 15.70
C GLU A 181 -5.87 14.84 14.19
N ALA A 182 -4.81 14.69 13.42
CA ALA A 182 -4.90 14.49 11.97
C ALA A 182 -5.71 13.23 11.62
N LEU A 183 -5.53 12.13 12.37
CA LEU A 183 -6.29 10.90 12.17
C LEU A 183 -7.78 11.09 12.44
N VAL A 184 -8.15 11.78 13.53
CA VAL A 184 -9.55 12.03 13.87
C VAL A 184 -10.23 12.93 12.82
N GLU A 185 -9.55 13.99 12.41
CA GLU A 185 -10.01 14.90 11.35
C GLU A 185 -10.20 14.16 10.03
N TRP A 186 -9.17 13.44 9.58
CA TRP A 186 -9.18 12.66 8.33
C TRP A 186 -10.25 11.57 8.34
N ASP A 187 -10.36 10.80 9.43
CA ASP A 187 -11.35 9.74 9.55
C ASP A 187 -12.79 10.28 9.46
N GLY A 188 -13.06 11.42 10.12
CA GLY A 188 -14.36 12.07 10.06
C GLY A 188 -14.76 12.50 8.65
N GLU A 189 -13.81 12.99 7.85
CA GLU A 189 -14.06 13.39 6.46
C GLU A 189 -14.19 12.19 5.52
N VAL A 190 -13.30 11.19 5.64
CA VAL A 190 -13.31 10.00 4.77
C VAL A 190 -14.53 9.12 5.02
N VAL A 191 -15.06 9.06 6.24
CA VAL A 191 -16.31 8.33 6.51
C VAL A 191 -17.48 8.91 5.71
N LYS A 192 -17.64 10.23 5.70
CA LYS A 192 -18.70 10.90 4.91
C LYS A 192 -18.53 10.64 3.42
N LEU A 193 -17.29 10.79 2.92
CA LEU A 193 -16.97 10.54 1.52
C LEU A 193 -17.19 9.09 1.12
N GLY A 194 -16.78 8.13 1.95
CA GLY A 194 -16.97 6.71 1.72
C GLY A 194 -18.45 6.32 1.68
N GLU A 195 -19.27 6.88 2.58
CA GLU A 195 -20.73 6.70 2.54
C GLU A 195 -21.34 7.23 1.24
N GLU A 196 -20.89 8.41 0.81
CA GLU A 196 -21.36 9.02 -0.44
C GLU A 196 -21.00 8.17 -1.66
N LEU A 197 -19.73 7.77 -1.78
CA LEU A 197 -19.22 6.95 -2.89
C LEU A 197 -19.90 5.59 -2.98
N MET A 198 -20.05 4.88 -1.85
CA MET A 198 -20.76 3.60 -1.82
C MET A 198 -22.23 3.75 -2.21
N GLY A 199 -22.87 4.84 -1.80
CA GLY A 199 -24.22 5.14 -2.24
C GLY A 199 -24.30 5.42 -3.75
N MET A 200 -23.34 6.15 -4.33
CA MET A 200 -23.25 6.36 -5.78
C MET A 200 -23.07 5.04 -6.53
N LEU A 201 -22.24 4.13 -6.00
CA LEU A 201 -22.03 2.78 -6.57
C LEU A 201 -23.35 1.98 -6.55
N CYS A 202 -24.10 2.03 -5.46
CA CYS A 202 -25.42 1.40 -5.38
C CYS A 202 -26.41 1.96 -6.41
N GLU A 203 -26.46 3.29 -6.56
CA GLU A 203 -27.29 3.96 -7.56
C GLU A 203 -26.91 3.53 -8.99
N GLY A 204 -25.61 3.45 -9.29
CA GLY A 204 -25.11 2.97 -10.57
C GLY A 204 -25.46 1.49 -10.85
N LEU A 205 -25.55 0.68 -9.79
CA LEU A 205 -26.03 -0.70 -9.84
C LEU A 205 -27.56 -0.81 -9.84
N ARG A 206 -28.28 0.32 -9.75
CA ARG A 206 -29.75 0.40 -9.70
C ARG A 206 -30.36 -0.33 -8.50
N VAL A 207 -29.63 -0.35 -7.39
CA VAL A 207 -30.11 -0.89 -6.12
C VAL A 207 -30.31 0.25 -5.11
N LYS A 208 -30.91 -0.07 -3.96
CA LYS A 208 -31.11 0.91 -2.89
C LYS A 208 -29.76 1.50 -2.47
N ARG A 209 -29.66 2.83 -2.35
CA ARG A 209 -28.45 3.57 -1.98
C ARG A 209 -27.79 3.04 -0.70
N GLU A 210 -28.59 2.60 0.26
CA GLU A 210 -28.14 2.09 1.55
C GLU A 210 -27.75 0.61 1.54
N ARG A 211 -27.86 -0.10 0.41
CA ARG A 211 -27.66 -1.56 0.33
C ARG A 211 -26.31 -2.00 0.91
N LEU A 212 -25.22 -1.34 0.54
CA LEU A 212 -23.89 -1.68 1.06
C LEU A 212 -23.76 -1.39 2.57
N LYS A 213 -24.49 -0.37 3.07
CA LYS A 213 -24.55 -0.06 4.50
C LYS A 213 -25.30 -1.11 5.28
N GLU A 214 -26.43 -1.58 4.76
CA GLU A 214 -27.23 -2.67 5.32
C GLU A 214 -26.46 -4.00 5.34
N MET A 215 -25.61 -4.24 4.34
CA MET A 215 -24.71 -5.40 4.28
C MET A 215 -23.49 -5.30 5.21
N SER A 216 -23.44 -4.28 6.09
CA SER A 216 -22.36 -4.07 7.06
C SER A 216 -20.97 -3.84 6.45
N PHE A 217 -20.88 -3.39 5.19
CA PHE A 217 -19.59 -3.12 4.56
C PHE A 217 -18.83 -1.92 5.16
N PHE A 218 -19.46 -1.14 6.03
CA PHE A 218 -18.83 -0.08 6.84
C PHE A 218 -18.29 -0.56 8.19
N HIS A 219 -18.47 -1.84 8.52
CA HIS A 219 -18.21 -2.34 9.87
C HIS A 219 -16.72 -2.53 10.18
N LYS A 220 -15.89 -2.66 9.14
CA LYS A 220 -14.43 -2.73 9.25
C LYS A 220 -13.82 -1.57 8.48
N ARG A 221 -12.91 -0.85 9.14
CA ARG A 221 -12.19 0.27 8.55
C ARG A 221 -10.81 0.32 9.18
N ASN A 222 -9.82 0.37 8.31
CA ASN A 222 -8.41 0.48 8.66
C ASN A 222 -7.82 1.68 7.92
N MET A 223 -6.86 2.34 8.55
CA MET A 223 -6.01 3.33 7.91
C MET A 223 -4.58 2.82 7.94
N SER A 224 -3.87 2.90 6.81
CA SER A 224 -2.44 2.61 6.73
C SER A 224 -1.70 3.83 6.18
N GLY A 225 -0.67 4.28 6.89
CA GLY A 225 0.16 5.41 6.50
C GLY A 225 1.46 4.95 5.86
N HIS A 226 1.45 4.60 4.58
CA HIS A 226 2.63 4.05 3.92
C HIS A 226 3.76 5.08 3.74
N TYR A 227 4.97 4.68 4.09
CA TYR A 227 6.20 5.44 3.84
C TYR A 227 7.19 4.57 3.09
N TYR A 228 7.73 5.11 2.00
CA TYR A 228 8.65 4.41 1.09
C TYR A 228 10.00 5.12 1.15
N PRO A 229 10.94 4.68 2.02
CA PRO A 229 12.27 5.27 2.10
C PRO A 229 13.03 5.13 0.79
N TYR A 230 14.03 5.99 0.57
CA TYR A 230 14.99 5.81 -0.53
C TYR A 230 15.55 4.38 -0.56
N CYS A 231 15.65 3.80 -1.75
CA CYS A 231 16.24 2.48 -1.94
C CYS A 231 17.55 2.64 -2.72
N PRO A 232 18.69 2.16 -2.21
CA PRO A 232 19.96 2.24 -2.94
C PRO A 232 20.05 1.26 -4.12
N GLN A 233 19.16 0.27 -4.20
CA GLN A 233 19.08 -0.73 -5.27
C GLN A 233 17.62 -0.92 -5.73
N PRO A 234 16.98 0.12 -6.30
CA PRO A 234 15.55 0.11 -6.63
C PRO A 234 15.18 -0.94 -7.69
N GLU A 235 16.14 -1.44 -8.47
CA GLU A 235 15.95 -2.53 -9.42
C GLU A 235 15.74 -3.90 -8.76
N LEU A 236 16.08 -4.04 -7.48
CA LEU A 236 15.93 -5.27 -6.71
C LEU A 236 14.75 -5.26 -5.74
N ALA A 237 14.17 -4.08 -5.46
CA ALA A 237 13.12 -3.91 -4.46
C ALA A 237 11.83 -3.37 -5.08
N VAL A 238 10.70 -3.65 -4.41
CA VAL A 238 9.41 -3.03 -4.73
C VAL A 238 8.87 -2.35 -3.49
N GLY A 239 8.34 -1.14 -3.63
CA GLY A 239 7.71 -0.42 -2.51
C GLY A 239 6.48 -1.17 -1.98
N LEU A 240 5.63 -1.65 -2.88
CA LEU A 240 4.49 -2.50 -2.57
C LEU A 240 4.28 -3.49 -3.70
N LYS A 241 4.31 -4.79 -3.39
CA LYS A 241 4.02 -5.85 -4.36
C LYS A 241 2.63 -5.67 -4.97
N TRP A 242 2.45 -6.15 -6.19
CA TRP A 242 1.14 -6.20 -6.83
C TRP A 242 0.16 -7.00 -5.96
N HIS A 243 -1.06 -6.50 -5.85
CA HIS A 243 -2.12 -7.12 -5.06
C HIS A 243 -3.47 -6.56 -5.51
N THR A 244 -4.54 -7.21 -5.06
CA THR A 244 -5.89 -6.66 -5.01
C THR A 244 -6.23 -6.36 -3.55
N ASP A 245 -7.14 -5.41 -3.33
CA ASP A 245 -7.54 -5.05 -1.98
C ASP A 245 -8.68 -5.93 -1.48
N PRO A 246 -8.55 -6.61 -0.33
CA PRO A 246 -9.59 -7.46 0.24
C PRO A 246 -10.62 -6.61 1.02
N VAL A 247 -11.12 -5.53 0.42
CA VAL A 247 -12.09 -4.59 1.00
C VAL A 247 -13.22 -4.32 0.00
N VAL A 248 -14.14 -3.41 0.32
CA VAL A 248 -15.17 -2.95 -0.64
C VAL A 248 -14.66 -1.77 -1.46
N LEU A 249 -14.08 -0.80 -0.78
CA LEU A 249 -13.63 0.46 -1.34
C LEU A 249 -12.40 0.92 -0.58
N THR A 250 -11.37 1.35 -1.31
CA THR A 250 -10.22 2.06 -0.76
C THR A 250 -10.29 3.51 -1.21
N VAL A 251 -9.99 4.43 -0.29
CA VAL A 251 -9.79 5.86 -0.59
C VAL A 251 -8.33 6.18 -0.25
N LEU A 252 -7.56 6.50 -1.29
CA LEU A 252 -6.12 6.71 -1.21
C LEU A 252 -5.79 8.19 -1.38
N LEU A 253 -5.18 8.74 -0.33
CA LEU A 253 -4.50 10.03 -0.37
C LEU A 253 -3.01 9.77 -0.67
N VAL A 254 -2.56 10.24 -1.83
CA VAL A 254 -1.14 10.18 -2.22
C VAL A 254 -0.48 11.54 -2.04
N ASN A 255 0.83 11.53 -1.84
CA ASN A 255 1.64 12.73 -1.97
C ASN A 255 1.98 12.98 -3.46
N GLU A 256 2.80 13.99 -3.73
CA GLU A 256 3.22 14.35 -5.09
C GLU A 256 4.27 13.40 -5.71
N VAL A 257 4.55 12.25 -5.07
CA VAL A 257 5.58 11.31 -5.54
C VAL A 257 4.96 10.31 -6.51
N THR A 258 5.59 10.18 -7.68
CA THR A 258 5.23 9.22 -8.73
C THR A 258 5.77 7.82 -8.43
N GLY A 259 5.30 6.81 -9.17
CA GLY A 259 5.80 5.42 -9.05
C GLY A 259 4.72 4.42 -8.63
N TRP A 260 3.46 4.84 -8.60
CA TRP A 260 2.32 3.96 -8.43
C TRP A 260 1.71 3.59 -9.78
N GLN A 261 1.29 2.33 -9.91
CA GLN A 261 0.80 1.77 -11.16
C GLN A 261 -0.46 0.93 -10.92
N VAL A 262 -1.35 0.90 -11.93
CA VAL A 262 -2.57 0.08 -11.94
C VAL A 262 -2.56 -0.85 -13.13
N LYS A 263 -2.93 -2.12 -12.92
CA LYS A 263 -3.09 -3.10 -14.01
C LYS A 263 -4.44 -2.90 -14.70
N HIS A 264 -4.45 -2.77 -16.03
CA HIS A 264 -5.65 -2.74 -16.84
C HIS A 264 -5.47 -3.59 -18.10
N GLY A 265 -6.19 -4.71 -18.18
CA GLY A 265 -5.90 -5.75 -19.17
C GLY A 265 -4.50 -6.32 -18.96
N GLU A 266 -3.69 -6.33 -20.01
CA GLU A 266 -2.28 -6.76 -19.96
C GLU A 266 -1.31 -5.58 -19.70
N ASP A 267 -1.83 -4.35 -19.66
CA ASP A 267 -1.05 -3.14 -19.49
C ASP A 267 -0.94 -2.71 -18.02
N TRP A 268 0.13 -1.96 -17.73
CA TRP A 268 0.30 -1.20 -16.50
C TRP A 268 0.23 0.29 -16.82
N ILE A 269 -0.59 0.98 -16.05
CA ILE A 269 -0.83 2.42 -16.18
C ILE A 269 -0.07 3.10 -15.05
N ASP A 270 0.87 3.97 -15.39
CA ASP A 270 1.44 4.92 -14.44
C ASP A 270 0.36 5.93 -14.04
N VAL A 271 0.09 6.04 -12.74
CA VAL A 271 -0.93 6.96 -12.24
C VAL A 271 -0.27 8.28 -11.88
N GLU A 272 -0.61 9.34 -12.63
CA GLU A 272 -0.30 10.71 -12.25
C GLU A 272 -1.39 11.25 -11.32
N PRO A 273 -1.09 11.54 -10.04
CA PRO A 273 -2.07 12.07 -9.12
C PRO A 273 -2.54 13.46 -9.52
N VAL A 274 -3.85 13.69 -9.52
CA VAL A 274 -4.41 15.02 -9.73
C VAL A 274 -4.19 15.85 -8.46
N PRO A 275 -3.66 17.09 -8.56
CA PRO A 275 -3.49 17.97 -7.40
C PRO A 275 -4.79 18.15 -6.61
N GLY A 276 -4.74 17.83 -5.32
CA GLY A 276 -5.91 17.89 -4.43
C GLY A 276 -6.99 16.85 -4.74
N GLY A 277 -6.70 15.85 -5.57
CA GLY A 277 -7.55 14.70 -5.82
C GLY A 277 -7.25 13.52 -4.89
N LEU A 278 -8.18 12.58 -4.86
CA LEU A 278 -8.02 11.30 -4.18
C LEU A 278 -8.18 10.18 -5.20
N ILE A 279 -7.50 9.06 -4.98
CA ILE A 279 -7.75 7.86 -5.79
C ILE A 279 -8.70 6.94 -5.05
N VAL A 280 -9.61 6.34 -5.78
CA VAL A 280 -10.59 5.39 -5.29
C VAL A 280 -10.43 4.10 -6.07
N ASN A 281 -10.46 2.96 -5.36
CA ASN A 281 -10.51 1.66 -6.01
C ASN A 281 -11.50 0.71 -5.37
N ILE A 282 -12.03 -0.15 -6.22
CA ILE A 282 -12.96 -1.21 -5.85
C ILE A 282 -12.16 -2.41 -5.37
N GLY A 283 -12.55 -2.97 -4.23
CA GLY A 283 -11.91 -4.16 -3.69
C GLY A 283 -12.71 -5.44 -3.93
N ASP A 284 -12.07 -6.57 -3.65
CA ASP A 284 -12.55 -7.92 -3.94
C ASP A 284 -13.90 -8.22 -3.29
N MET A 285 -14.18 -7.65 -2.11
CA MET A 285 -15.45 -7.87 -1.42
C MET A 285 -16.63 -7.34 -2.22
N LEU A 286 -16.48 -6.19 -2.90
CA LEU A 286 -17.55 -5.67 -3.75
C LEU A 286 -17.73 -6.52 -5.01
N GLN A 287 -16.62 -6.97 -5.61
CA GLN A 287 -16.63 -7.74 -6.85
C GLN A 287 -17.28 -9.13 -6.69
N VAL A 288 -17.07 -9.80 -5.56
CA VAL A 288 -17.58 -11.17 -5.30
C VAL A 288 -18.97 -11.16 -4.65
N SER A 289 -19.56 -10.00 -4.39
CA SER A 289 -20.84 -9.91 -3.70
C SER A 289 -22.04 -10.17 -4.62
N HIS A 290 -22.33 -11.47 -4.81
CA HIS A 290 -23.45 -11.99 -5.60
C HIS A 290 -24.84 -11.55 -5.10
N SER A 291 -24.93 -10.98 -3.90
CA SER A 291 -26.19 -10.56 -3.27
C SER A 291 -26.46 -9.05 -3.38
N ILE A 292 -25.62 -8.27 -4.07
CA ILE A 292 -25.85 -6.83 -4.19
C ILE A 292 -27.03 -6.54 -5.11
N THR A 293 -27.10 -7.23 -6.25
CA THR A 293 -28.15 -7.11 -7.28
C THR A 293 -29.33 -8.03 -7.05
#